data_AF-A0A158L2R1-F1
#
_entry.id   AF-A0A158L2R1-F1
#
_cell.length_a   1.000
_cell.length_b   1.000
_cell.length_c   1.000
_cell.angle_alpha   90.00
_cell.angle_beta   90.00
_cell.angle_gamma   90.00
#
_symmetry.space_group_name_H-M   'P 1'
#
loop_
_entity.id
_entity.type
_entity.pdbx_description
1 polymer ?
#
loop_
_entity_poly.entity_id
_entity_poly.type
_entity_poly.pdbx_seq_one_letter_code
_entity_poly.pdbx_strand_id
1 'polypeptide(L)'
;MAQGADDFDDDDEAFEAFPDPEVARLVLELERIITRRRRAGALGHLVEGRPVPLPVKPSHIELRVLTALAQTYGPVLFGHDFEPVLERVAECGAVVVVQRVLWSDLPEDNGLAARLLEARIPFEILCGTCPEVFMEEAHAELQGFRPRPPTPPMQSDDRERDDG
;
A
#
# COMPACT_ATOMS: atom_id res chain seq x y z
N MET A 1 24.15 -29.14 -18.27
CA MET A 1 23.35 -28.10 -18.95
C MET A 1 22.23 -27.71 -18.00
N ALA A 2 22.46 -26.75 -17.11
CA ALA A 2 21.46 -26.29 -16.16
C ALA A 2 21.73 -24.82 -15.80
N GLN A 3 20.64 -24.05 -15.90
CA GLN A 3 20.33 -22.83 -15.15
C GLN A 3 21.12 -21.56 -15.51
N GLY A 4 20.52 -20.78 -16.42
CA GLY A 4 20.66 -19.33 -16.40
C GLY A 4 19.95 -18.81 -15.16
N ALA A 5 20.71 -18.15 -14.30
CA ALA A 5 20.21 -17.48 -13.12
C ALA A 5 19.50 -16.19 -13.55
N ASP A 6 18.34 -15.99 -12.94
CA ASP A 6 17.53 -14.78 -12.97
C ASP A 6 18.39 -13.54 -12.67
N ASP A 7 18.39 -12.62 -13.62
CA ASP A 7 18.90 -11.25 -13.50
C ASP A 7 17.67 -10.35 -13.31
N PHE A 8 17.12 -10.36 -12.09
CA PHE A 8 16.01 -9.51 -11.65
C PHE A 8 16.40 -8.85 -10.33
N ASP A 9 17.42 -8.01 -10.36
CA ASP A 9 17.79 -7.12 -9.26
C ASP A 9 18.38 -5.84 -9.87
N ASP A 10 17.53 -4.97 -10.44
CA ASP A 10 17.96 -3.58 -10.75
C ASP A 10 16.83 -2.58 -11.05
N ASP A 11 15.64 -2.73 -10.46
CA ASP A 11 14.53 -1.75 -10.64
C ASP A 11 14.09 -1.07 -9.32
N ASP A 12 14.80 -1.32 -8.22
CA ASP A 12 14.56 -0.62 -6.94
C ASP A 12 15.32 0.72 -6.83
N GLU A 13 16.40 0.92 -7.61
CA GLU A 13 17.21 2.15 -7.55
C GLU A 13 16.55 3.35 -8.23
N ALA A 14 15.62 3.14 -9.18
CA ALA A 14 14.95 4.24 -9.88
C ALA A 14 14.09 5.11 -8.94
N PHE A 15 13.66 4.54 -7.80
CA PHE A 15 12.91 5.25 -6.77
C PHE A 15 13.78 5.83 -5.64
N GLU A 16 15.09 5.49 -5.59
CA GLU A 16 16.04 5.94 -4.56
C GLU A 16 16.83 7.22 -4.96
N ALA A 17 16.65 7.73 -6.18
CA ALA A 17 17.17 9.04 -6.55
C ALA A 17 16.53 10.11 -5.66
N PHE A 18 17.29 10.58 -4.66
CA PHE A 18 16.83 11.58 -3.70
C PHE A 18 16.21 12.79 -4.43
N PRO A 19 15.01 13.24 -4.02
CA PRO A 19 14.08 13.91 -4.91
C PRO A 19 14.45 15.38 -5.08
N ASP A 20 13.83 16.01 -6.08
CA ASP A 20 13.66 17.46 -6.12
C ASP A 20 13.46 18.02 -4.69
N PRO A 21 14.34 18.95 -4.22
CA PRO A 21 14.27 19.47 -2.86
C PRO A 21 12.93 20.13 -2.54
N GLU A 22 12.16 20.55 -3.55
CA GLU A 22 10.79 21.01 -3.37
C GLU A 22 9.87 19.86 -2.97
N VAL A 23 9.86 18.74 -3.71
CA VAL A 23 9.04 17.55 -3.40
C VAL A 23 9.34 17.05 -1.99
N ALA A 24 10.60 16.98 -1.59
CA ALA A 24 10.99 16.55 -0.24
C ALA A 24 10.38 17.46 0.85
N ARG A 25 10.34 18.79 0.63
CA ARG A 25 9.71 19.73 1.57
C ARG A 25 8.20 19.52 1.65
N LEU A 26 7.54 19.31 0.51
CA LEU A 26 6.10 19.06 0.46
C LEU A 26 5.75 17.77 1.19
N VAL A 27 6.51 16.68 0.98
CA VAL A 27 6.29 15.39 1.66
C VAL A 27 6.48 15.51 3.17
N LEU A 28 7.51 16.22 3.64
CA LEU A 28 7.70 16.45 5.08
C LEU A 28 6.55 17.23 5.71
N GLU A 29 5.97 18.19 4.99
CA GLU A 29 4.81 18.94 5.47
C GLU A 29 3.55 18.05 5.48
N LEU A 30 3.34 17.25 4.44
CA LEU A 30 2.27 16.25 4.40
C LEU A 30 2.38 15.26 5.57
N GLU A 31 3.57 14.71 5.81
CA GLU A 31 3.82 13.79 6.93
C GLU A 31 3.42 14.45 8.26
N ARG A 32 3.79 15.72 8.47
CA ARG A 32 3.46 16.48 9.68
C ARG A 32 1.96 16.68 9.83
N ILE A 33 1.26 17.03 8.76
CA ILE A 33 -0.20 17.22 8.75
C ILE A 33 -0.91 15.91 9.11
N ILE A 34 -0.58 14.82 8.42
CA ILE A 34 -1.19 13.51 8.66
C ILE A 34 -0.90 13.03 10.08
N THR A 35 0.35 13.15 10.54
CA THR A 35 0.74 12.80 11.90
C THR A 35 -0.06 13.57 12.94
N ARG A 36 -0.27 14.88 12.73
CA ARG A 36 -1.04 15.73 13.63
C ARG A 36 -2.51 15.31 13.68
N ARG A 37 -3.13 15.04 12.52
CA ARG A 37 -4.52 14.60 12.43
C ARG A 37 -4.73 13.24 13.09
N ARG A 38 -3.86 12.27 12.79
CA ARG A 38 -3.91 10.94 13.42
C ARG A 38 -3.74 11.00 14.94
N ARG A 39 -2.82 11.84 15.42
CA ARG A 39 -2.66 12.04 16.87
C ARG A 39 -3.92 12.63 17.51
N ALA A 40 -4.54 13.62 16.86
CA ALA A 40 -5.79 14.20 17.35
C ALA A 40 -6.92 13.16 17.39
N GLY A 41 -7.09 12.36 16.33
CA GLY A 41 -8.06 11.27 16.29
C GLY A 41 -7.79 10.18 17.34
N ALA A 42 -6.53 9.78 17.51
CA ALA A 42 -6.12 8.76 18.47
C ALA A 42 -6.48 9.11 19.92
N LEU A 43 -6.46 10.41 20.30
CA LEU A 43 -6.87 10.84 21.63
C LEU A 43 -8.32 10.45 21.95
N GLY A 44 -9.23 10.54 20.98
CA GLY A 44 -10.62 10.10 21.14
C GLY A 44 -10.71 8.60 21.44
N HIS A 45 -10.00 7.78 20.65
CA HIS A 45 -9.96 6.33 20.85
C HIS A 45 -9.38 5.95 22.23
N LEU A 46 -8.31 6.62 22.66
CA LEU A 46 -7.67 6.37 23.95
C LEU A 46 -8.58 6.70 25.13
N VAL A 47 -9.32 7.81 25.05
CA VAL A 47 -10.30 8.19 26.09
C VAL A 47 -11.44 7.16 26.18
N GLU A 48 -11.87 6.61 25.04
CA GLU A 48 -12.92 5.59 24.97
C GLU A 48 -12.41 4.16 25.25
N GLY A 49 -11.11 3.97 25.50
CA GLY A 49 -10.51 2.65 25.69
C GLY A 49 -10.55 1.75 24.44
N ARG A 50 -10.70 2.35 23.25
CA ARG A 50 -10.72 1.66 21.96
C ARG A 50 -9.32 1.53 21.37
N PRO A 51 -9.04 0.48 20.58
CA PRO A 51 -7.80 0.42 19.82
C PRO A 51 -7.72 1.60 18.85
N VAL A 52 -6.51 2.16 18.72
CA VAL A 52 -6.22 3.18 17.71
C VAL A 52 -6.12 2.47 16.35
N PRO A 53 -6.88 2.92 15.33
CA PRO A 53 -7.02 2.18 14.07
C PRO A 53 -5.77 2.24 13.19
N LEU A 54 -4.96 3.30 13.30
CA LEU A 54 -3.77 3.52 12.47
C LEU A 54 -2.56 3.98 13.30
N PRO A 55 -1.34 3.59 12.90
CA PRO A 55 -0.12 4.18 13.44
C PRO A 55 -0.09 5.70 13.23
N VAL A 56 0.37 6.43 14.26
CA VAL A 56 0.42 7.90 14.23
C VAL A 56 1.34 8.44 13.14
N LYS A 57 2.49 7.80 12.91
CA LYS A 57 3.42 8.17 11.84
C LYS A 57 3.07 7.39 10.56
N PRO A 58 3.05 8.04 9.39
CA PRO A 58 2.88 7.36 8.10
C PRO A 58 3.92 6.25 7.89
N SER A 59 3.51 5.14 7.29
CA SER A 59 4.43 4.06 6.90
C SER A 59 5.30 4.46 5.71
N HIS A 60 6.33 3.67 5.40
CA HIS A 60 7.15 3.88 4.20
C HIS A 60 6.32 3.86 2.91
N ILE A 61 5.34 2.96 2.80
CA ILE A 61 4.44 2.90 1.64
C ILE A 61 3.56 4.16 1.58
N GLU A 62 3.05 4.61 2.72
CA GLU A 62 2.28 5.86 2.75
C GLU A 62 3.12 7.06 2.31
N LEU A 63 4.40 7.11 2.68
CA LEU A 63 5.32 8.14 2.20
C LEU A 63 5.55 8.08 0.68
N ARG A 64 5.58 6.89 0.06
CA ARG A 64 5.61 6.75 -1.41
C ARG A 64 4.35 7.32 -2.06
N VAL A 65 3.17 7.07 -1.49
CA VAL A 65 1.90 7.66 -1.96
C VAL A 65 1.92 9.19 -1.81
N LEU A 66 2.35 9.71 -0.66
CA LEU A 66 2.47 11.15 -0.42
C LEU A 66 3.48 11.81 -1.37
N THR A 67 4.54 11.09 -1.73
CA THR A 67 5.52 11.54 -2.73
C THR A 67 4.90 11.65 -4.11
N ALA A 68 4.14 10.63 -4.55
CA ALA A 68 3.43 10.68 -5.83
C ALA A 68 2.42 11.84 -5.89
N LEU A 69 1.69 12.08 -4.78
CA LEU A 69 0.81 13.25 -4.66
C LEU A 69 1.59 14.56 -4.79
N ALA A 70 2.69 14.71 -4.06
CA ALA A 70 3.51 15.92 -4.07
C ALA A 70 4.12 16.19 -5.46
N GLN A 71 4.54 15.15 -6.17
CA GLN A 71 5.04 15.25 -7.55
C GLN A 71 3.94 15.65 -8.54
N THR A 72 2.71 15.18 -8.32
CA THR A 72 1.58 15.44 -9.23
C THR A 72 1.01 16.86 -9.03
N TYR A 73 0.76 17.24 -7.78
CA TYR A 73 -0.02 18.43 -7.44
C TYR A 73 0.81 19.56 -6.83
N GLY A 74 2.04 19.28 -6.40
CA GLY A 74 2.91 20.28 -5.81
C GLY A 74 2.27 20.98 -4.60
N PRO A 75 2.49 22.30 -4.45
CA PRO A 75 1.91 23.10 -3.36
C PRO A 75 0.38 23.18 -3.34
N VAL A 76 -0.32 22.81 -4.42
CA VAL A 76 -1.79 22.87 -4.48
C VAL A 76 -2.43 21.92 -3.47
N LEU A 77 -1.73 20.88 -3.03
CA LEU A 77 -2.16 19.93 -1.99
C LEU A 77 -2.52 20.58 -0.65
N PHE A 78 -2.00 21.78 -0.37
CA PHE A 78 -2.27 22.50 0.88
C PHE A 78 -3.46 23.47 0.76
N GLY A 79 -4.13 23.47 -0.39
CA GLY A 79 -5.36 24.22 -0.62
C GLY A 79 -6.60 23.52 -0.05
N HIS A 80 -7.68 24.28 0.08
CA HIS A 80 -8.96 23.80 0.61
C HIS A 80 -9.55 22.62 -0.19
N ASP A 81 -9.25 22.53 -1.48
CA ASP A 81 -9.78 21.47 -2.35
C ASP A 81 -9.23 20.08 -2.00
N PHE A 82 -8.03 20.02 -1.42
CA PHE A 82 -7.35 18.79 -1.02
C PHE A 82 -7.51 18.46 0.48
N GLU A 83 -8.14 19.34 1.26
CA GLU A 83 -8.39 19.10 2.67
C GLU A 83 -9.12 17.76 2.93
N PRO A 84 -10.18 17.39 2.15
CA PRO A 84 -10.86 16.10 2.31
C PRO A 84 -9.96 14.91 1.98
N VAL A 85 -9.00 15.07 1.06
CA VAL A 85 -8.03 14.01 0.73
C VAL A 85 -7.13 13.74 1.92
N LEU A 86 -6.55 14.80 2.49
CA LEU A 86 -5.65 14.71 3.63
C LEU A 86 -6.37 14.19 4.88
N GLU A 87 -7.65 14.54 5.05
CA GLU A 87 -8.50 13.99 6.11
C GLU A 87 -8.68 12.48 5.90
N ARG A 88 -9.02 12.05 4.69
CA ARG A 88 -9.20 10.62 4.40
C ARG A 88 -7.93 9.79 4.58
N VAL A 89 -6.78 10.32 4.16
CA VAL A 89 -5.46 9.70 4.41
C VAL A 89 -5.19 9.57 5.91
N ALA A 90 -5.57 10.57 6.72
CA ALA A 90 -5.40 10.50 8.15
C ALA A 90 -6.35 9.47 8.80
N GLU A 91 -7.58 9.34 8.31
CA GLU A 91 -8.61 8.45 8.85
C GLU A 91 -8.40 6.97 8.53
N CYS A 92 -8.14 6.64 7.26
CA CYS A 92 -8.09 5.25 6.79
C CYS A 92 -6.76 4.84 6.13
N GLY A 93 -5.81 5.77 6.02
CA GLY A 93 -4.49 5.49 5.45
C GLY A 93 -4.39 5.77 3.95
N ALA A 94 -3.18 6.03 3.49
CA ALA A 94 -2.92 6.40 2.10
C ALA A 94 -3.19 5.24 1.12
N VAL A 95 -2.92 4.00 1.53
CA VAL A 95 -3.19 2.79 0.72
C VAL A 95 -4.68 2.65 0.44
N VAL A 96 -5.53 2.82 1.46
CA VAL A 96 -6.98 2.74 1.31
C VAL A 96 -7.51 3.86 0.42
N VAL A 97 -6.92 5.07 0.50
CA VAL A 97 -7.26 6.17 -0.41
C VAL A 97 -6.95 5.80 -1.86
N VAL A 98 -5.77 5.22 -2.13
CA VAL A 98 -5.40 4.77 -3.48
C VAL A 98 -6.37 3.69 -3.98
N GLN A 99 -6.66 2.68 -3.15
CA GLN A 99 -7.61 1.62 -3.48
C GLN A 99 -8.98 2.19 -3.85
N ARG A 100 -9.48 3.16 -3.06
CA ARG A 100 -10.76 3.81 -3.33
C ARG A 100 -10.76 4.61 -4.62
N VAL A 101 -9.69 5.34 -4.91
CA VAL A 101 -9.56 6.13 -6.15
C VAL A 101 -9.51 5.24 -7.40
N LEU A 102 -8.86 4.07 -7.31
CA LEU A 102 -8.67 3.19 -8.46
C LEU A 102 -9.83 2.21 -8.68
N TRP A 103 -10.43 1.70 -7.61
CA TRP A 103 -11.32 0.52 -7.67
C TRP A 103 -12.67 0.70 -6.96
N SER A 104 -12.93 1.81 -6.27
CA SER A 104 -14.23 2.01 -5.62
C SER A 104 -15.27 2.55 -6.60
N ASP A 105 -16.43 1.89 -6.62
CA ASP A 105 -17.64 2.36 -7.30
C ASP A 105 -18.60 3.08 -6.34
N LEU A 106 -18.20 3.33 -5.10
CA LEU A 106 -19.06 3.97 -4.10
C LEU A 106 -19.23 5.47 -4.41
N PRO A 107 -20.46 6.01 -4.31
CA PRO A 107 -20.74 7.41 -4.65
C PRO A 107 -20.00 8.41 -3.75
N GLU A 108 -19.68 8.00 -2.51
CA GLU A 108 -18.89 8.79 -1.57
C GLU A 108 -17.43 9.00 -2.03
N ASP A 109 -16.88 8.06 -2.80
CA ASP A 109 -15.50 8.10 -3.27
C ASP A 109 -15.36 8.85 -4.61
N ASN A 110 -16.46 9.12 -5.33
CA ASN A 110 -16.44 9.88 -6.60
C ASN A 110 -15.79 11.26 -6.45
N GLY A 111 -16.07 11.95 -5.33
CA GLY A 111 -15.47 13.24 -5.03
C GLY A 111 -13.97 13.16 -4.77
N LEU A 112 -13.50 12.04 -4.21
CA LEU A 112 -12.09 11.76 -3.96
C LEU A 112 -11.38 11.42 -5.28
N ALA A 113 -11.96 10.53 -6.08
CA ALA A 113 -11.45 10.14 -7.40
C ALA A 113 -11.36 11.34 -8.36
N ALA A 114 -12.38 12.21 -8.39
CA ALA A 114 -12.35 13.41 -9.23
C ALA A 114 -11.22 14.39 -8.84
N ARG A 115 -10.94 14.55 -7.53
CA ARG A 115 -9.84 15.39 -7.04
C ARG A 115 -8.47 14.79 -7.34
N LEU A 116 -8.39 13.45 -7.35
CA LEU A 116 -7.17 12.69 -7.54
C LEU A 116 -6.99 12.17 -8.98
N LEU A 117 -7.68 12.78 -9.95
CA LEU A 117 -7.68 12.32 -11.33
C LEU A 117 -6.28 12.30 -11.96
N GLU A 118 -5.49 13.35 -11.73
CA GLU A 118 -4.12 13.45 -12.26
C GLU A 118 -3.15 12.45 -11.59
N ALA A 119 -3.41 12.07 -10.33
CA ALA A 119 -2.62 11.07 -9.61
C ALA A 119 -2.99 9.62 -9.97
N ARG A 120 -4.01 9.41 -10.81
CA ARG A 120 -4.46 8.05 -11.19
C ARG A 120 -3.34 7.21 -11.82
N ILE A 121 -2.57 7.78 -12.75
CA ILE A 121 -1.46 7.07 -13.40
C ILE A 121 -0.31 6.77 -12.42
N PRO A 122 0.20 7.73 -11.62
CA PRO A 122 1.15 7.44 -10.55
C PRO A 122 0.69 6.35 -9.58
N PHE A 123 -0.60 6.31 -9.24
CA PHE A 123 -1.16 5.26 -8.38
C PHE A 123 -1.14 3.89 -9.04
N GLU A 124 -1.50 3.78 -10.32
CA GLU A 124 -1.38 2.52 -11.06
C GLU A 124 0.06 2.00 -11.10
N ILE A 125 1.04 2.89 -11.26
CA ILE A 125 2.47 2.55 -11.19
C ILE A 125 2.83 2.02 -9.81
N LEU A 126 2.45 2.73 -8.73
CA LEU A 126 2.70 2.27 -7.35
C LEU A 126 2.08 0.90 -7.07
N CYS A 127 0.86 0.63 -7.56
CA CYS A 127 0.22 -0.67 -7.44
C CYS A 127 0.99 -1.76 -8.20
N GLY A 128 1.60 -1.43 -9.34
CA GLY A 128 2.47 -2.34 -10.09
C GLY A 128 3.80 -2.64 -9.39
N THR A 129 4.37 -1.66 -8.68
CA THR A 129 5.64 -1.83 -7.94
C THR A 129 5.48 -2.53 -6.60
N CYS A 130 4.34 -2.36 -5.91
CA CYS A 130 4.09 -2.95 -4.59
C CYS A 130 2.73 -3.67 -4.53
N PRO A 131 2.47 -4.66 -5.41
CA PRO A 131 1.17 -5.32 -5.49
C PRO A 131 0.77 -6.01 -4.18
N GLU A 132 1.73 -6.52 -3.42
CA GLU A 132 1.50 -7.16 -2.12
C GLU A 132 0.86 -6.24 -1.08
N VAL A 133 1.04 -4.92 -1.20
CA VAL A 133 0.45 -3.95 -0.28
C VAL A 133 -0.89 -3.44 -0.78
N PHE A 134 -0.99 -3.11 -2.07
CA PHE A 134 -2.21 -2.51 -2.63
C PHE A 134 -3.27 -3.54 -2.99
N MET A 135 -2.88 -4.79 -3.25
CA MET A 135 -3.77 -5.91 -3.63
C MET A 135 -3.79 -7.02 -2.57
N GLU A 136 -3.46 -6.73 -1.31
CA GLU A 136 -3.38 -7.72 -0.23
C GLU A 136 -4.65 -8.57 -0.13
N GLU A 137 -5.82 -7.94 -0.17
CA GLU A 137 -7.12 -8.63 -0.09
C GLU A 137 -7.34 -9.56 -1.30
N ALA A 138 -7.07 -9.08 -2.51
CA ALA A 138 -7.16 -9.89 -3.72
C ALA A 138 -6.15 -11.06 -3.70
N HIS A 139 -4.94 -10.82 -3.21
CA HIS A 139 -3.95 -11.88 -3.01
C HIS A 139 -4.43 -12.92 -2.01
N ALA A 140 -5.00 -12.51 -0.87
CA ALA A 140 -5.55 -13.42 0.13
C ALA A 140 -6.67 -14.30 -0.42
N GLU A 141 -7.59 -13.72 -1.20
CA GLU A 141 -8.65 -14.48 -1.89
C GLU A 141 -8.06 -15.49 -2.87
N LEU A 142 -7.09 -15.08 -3.71
CA LEU A 142 -6.44 -15.97 -4.68
C LEU A 142 -5.67 -17.11 -4.02
N GLN A 143 -5.04 -16.90 -2.85
CA GLN A 143 -4.43 -17.99 -2.08
C GLN A 143 -5.47 -19.04 -1.67
N GLY A 144 -6.70 -18.63 -1.35
CA GLY A 144 -7.81 -19.53 -1.05
C GLY A 144 -8.20 -20.46 -2.20
N PHE A 145 -7.92 -20.07 -3.44
CA PHE A 145 -8.19 -20.86 -4.65
C PHE A 145 -7.00 -21.69 -5.14
N ARG A 146 -5.82 -21.61 -4.52
CA ARG A 146 -4.65 -22.39 -4.95
C ARG A 146 -4.88 -23.89 -4.69
N PRO A 147 -4.72 -24.77 -5.70
CA PRO A 147 -4.84 -26.21 -5.52
C PRO A 147 -3.87 -26.69 -4.45
N ARG A 148 -4.38 -27.42 -3.46
CA ARG A 148 -3.52 -28.06 -2.45
C ARG A 148 -2.56 -29.02 -3.16
N PRO A 149 -1.24 -28.93 -2.94
CA PRO A 149 -0.29 -29.85 -3.57
C PRO A 149 -0.64 -31.28 -3.16
N PRO A 150 -0.56 -32.26 -4.09
CA PRO A 150 -0.86 -33.64 -3.79
C PRO A 150 0.07 -34.12 -2.68
N THR A 151 -0.50 -34.70 -1.63
CA THR A 151 0.27 -35.37 -0.57
C THR A 151 1.16 -36.44 -1.23
N PRO A 152 2.48 -36.45 -0.96
CA PRO A 152 3.35 -37.46 -1.52
C PRO A 152 2.84 -38.85 -1.10
N PRO A 153 2.77 -39.82 -2.03
CA PRO A 153 2.31 -41.15 -1.69
C PRO A 153 3.23 -41.73 -0.60
N MET A 154 2.63 -42.19 0.50
CA MET A 154 3.31 -43.01 1.49
C MET A 154 4.00 -44.15 0.75
N GLN A 155 5.34 -44.18 0.78
CA GLN A 155 6.10 -45.36 0.40
C GLN A 155 5.59 -46.51 1.28
N SER A 156 4.90 -47.46 0.67
CA SER A 156 4.64 -48.76 1.28
C SER A 156 6.00 -49.40 1.50
N ASP A 157 6.43 -49.41 2.75
CA ASP A 157 7.61 -50.12 3.24
C ASP A 157 7.28 -51.63 3.19
N ASP A 158 7.23 -52.20 1.98
CA ASP A 158 7.15 -53.66 1.75
C ASP A 158 8.52 -54.24 2.11
N ARG A 159 8.74 -54.42 3.41
CA ARG A 159 9.84 -55.23 3.91
C ARG A 159 9.52 -56.69 3.60
N GLU A 160 10.21 -57.21 2.59
CA GLU A 160 10.38 -58.64 2.37
C GLU A 160 10.74 -59.31 3.71
N ARG A 161 9.84 -60.17 4.19
CA ARG A 161 10.15 -61.16 5.20
C ARG A 161 11.10 -62.18 4.56
N ASP A 162 12.32 -62.17 5.05
CA ASP A 162 13.31 -63.23 4.93
C ASP A 162 12.81 -64.45 5.74
N ASP A 163 12.36 -65.50 5.04
CA ASP A 163 12.15 -66.85 5.57
C ASP A 163 12.96 -67.81 4.69
N GLY A 164 14.14 -68.23 5.17
CA GLY A 164 15.02 -69.21 4.51
C GLY A 164 16.26 -69.58 5.30
#